data_AF-A0A0Q9Y7J5-F1
#
_entry.id   AF-A0A0Q9Y7J5-F1
#
_cell.length_a   1.000
_cell.length_b   1.000
_cell.length_c   1.000
_cell.angle_alpha   90.00
_cell.angle_beta   90.00
_cell.angle_gamma   90.00
#
_symmetry.space_group_name_H-M   'P 1'
#
loop_
_entity.id
_entity.type
_entity.pdbx_description
1 polymer ?
#
loop_
_entity_poly.entity_id
_entity_poly.type
_entity_poly.pdbx_seq_one_letter_code
_entity_poly.pdbx_strand_id
1 'polypeptide(L)' 'MVFCALQRVHDEGFRIVMHVHDEIVIEAPNDVTVEYISDLMSVSPPWADSLELRADGFDTNFYKKD' A
#
# COMPACT_ATOMS: atom_id res chain seq x y z
N MET A 1 -10.64 3.54 -5.32
CA MET A 1 -9.71 2.39 -5.37
C MET A 1 -8.76 2.42 -4.17
N VAL A 2 -7.94 3.46 -4.05
CA VAL A 2 -6.97 3.68 -2.96
C VAL A 2 -7.58 3.69 -1.55
N PHE A 3 -8.82 4.17 -1.40
CA PHE A 3 -9.48 4.21 -0.08
C PHE A 3 -9.67 2.81 0.54
N CYS A 4 -10.02 1.80 -0.26
CA CYS A 4 -10.17 0.43 0.24
C CYS A 4 -8.82 -0.18 0.63
N ALA A 5 -7.75 0.18 -0.09
CA ALA A 5 -6.39 -0.23 0.23
C ALA A 5 -5.89 0.42 1.54
N LEU A 6 -6.10 1.74 1.69
CA LEU A 6 -5.76 2.49 2.91
C LEU A 6 -6.47 1.93 4.16
N GLN A 7 -7.75 1.56 4.05
CA GLN A 7 -8.46 0.94 5.18
C GLN A 7 -7.84 -0.39 5.58
N ARG A 8 -7.47 -1.24 4.63
CA ARG A 8 -6.86 -2.55 4.92
C ARG A 8 -5.49 -2.40 5.59
N VAL A 9 -4.66 -1.50 5.07
CA VAL A 9 -3.36 -1.18 5.63
C VAL A 9 -3.49 -0.63 7.06
N HIS A 10 -4.52 0.19 7.31
CA HIS A 10 -4.83 0.67 8.65
C HIS A 10 -5.34 -0.46 9.57
N ASP A 11 -6.18 -1.36 9.08
CA ASP A 11 -6.73 -2.50 9.84
C ASP A 11 -5.64 -3.52 10.21
N GLU A 12 -4.60 -3.67 9.38
CA GLU A 12 -3.36 -4.39 9.69
C GLU A 12 -2.51 -3.73 10.80
N GLY A 13 -2.83 -2.48 11.16
CA GLY A 13 -2.12 -1.73 12.20
C GLY A 13 -0.93 -0.92 11.69
N PHE A 14 -0.77 -0.78 10.36
CA PHE A 14 0.26 0.08 9.79
C PHE A 14 -0.10 1.55 9.91
N ARG A 15 0.90 2.36 10.26
CA ARG A 15 0.73 3.81 10.32
C ARG A 15 1.00 4.41 8.94
N ILE A 16 -0.05 4.91 8.30
CA ILE A 16 0.08 5.64 7.03
C ILE A 16 0.58 7.05 7.33
N VAL A 17 1.81 7.36 6.92
CA VAL A 17 2.45 8.66 7.11
C VAL A 17 2.13 9.63 5.98
N MET A 18 1.89 9.12 4.78
CA MET A 18 1.52 9.94 3.62
C MET A 18 0.70 9.13 2.62
N HIS A 19 -0.18 9.79 1.89
CA HIS A 19 -0.78 9.24 0.67
C HIS A 19 -0.85 10.36 -0.37
N VAL A 20 -0.51 10.05 -1.62
CA VAL A 20 -0.51 10.99 -2.74
C VAL A 20 -1.09 10.26 -3.94
N HIS A 21 -2.24 10.70 -4.45
CA HIS A 21 -2.96 10.01 -5.52
C HIS A 21 -3.18 8.51 -5.23
N ASP A 22 -2.47 7.63 -5.91
CA ASP A 22 -2.45 6.18 -5.80
C ASP A 22 -1.24 5.62 -5.04
N GLU A 23 -0.32 6.49 -4.62
CA GLU A 23 0.83 6.14 -3.80
C GLU A 23 0.51 6.30 -2.31
N ILE A 24 1.03 5.36 -1.51
CA ILE A 24 0.94 5.43 -0.04
C ILE A 24 2.35 5.23 0.54
N VAL A 25 2.64 5.96 1.61
CA VAL A 25 3.85 5.80 2.40
C VAL A 25 3.41 5.39 3.80
N ILE A 26 3.96 4.28 4.27
CA ILE A 26 3.63 3.70 5.57
C ILE A 26 4.90 3.52 6.40
N GLU A 27 4.76 3.65 7.72
CA GLU A 27 5.74 3.14 8.66
C GLU A 27 5.36 1.71 9.01
N ALA A 28 6.19 0.75 8.59
CA ALA A 28 6.07 -0.65 8.88
C ALA A 28 7.37 -1.16 9.53
N PRO A 29 7.32 -2.19 10.39
CA PRO A 29 8.53 -2.83 10.89
C PRO A 29 9.26 -3.58 9.76
N ASN A 30 10.57 -3.84 9.96
CA ASN A 30 11.46 -4.47 8.94
C ASN A 30 11.07 -5.91 8.56
N ASP A 31 10.08 -6.50 9.22
CA ASP A 31 9.49 -7.80 8.92
C ASP A 31 8.45 -7.73 7.79
N VAL A 32 7.99 -6.53 7.43
CA VAL A 32 7.02 -6.32 6.36
C VAL A 32 7.73 -6.08 5.04
N THR A 33 7.34 -6.84 4.02
CA THR A 33 7.88 -6.68 2.67
C THR A 33 6.95 -5.81 1.81
N VAL A 34 7.53 -5.23 0.76
CA VAL A 34 6.76 -4.45 -0.22
C VAL A 34 5.75 -5.33 -0.93
N GLU A 35 6.08 -6.58 -1.26
CA GLU A 35 5.14 -7.49 -1.92
C GLU A 35 3.90 -7.70 -1.06
N TYR A 36 4.06 -7.81 0.27
CA TYR A 36 2.93 -7.96 1.18
C TYR A 36 1.97 -6.76 1.12
N ILE A 37 2.53 -5.54 1.14
CA ILE A 37 1.73 -4.31 1.02
C ILE A 37 1.13 -4.17 -0.36
N SER A 38 1.89 -4.50 -1.41
CA SER A 38 1.44 -4.51 -2.79
C SER A 38 0.25 -5.46 -2.96
N ASP A 39 0.33 -6.68 -2.45
CA ASP A 39 -0.79 -7.64 -2.44
C ASP A 39 -2.01 -7.08 -1.72
N LEU A 40 -1.80 -6.41 -0.58
CA LEU A 40 -2.87 -5.77 0.20
C LEU A 40 -3.57 -4.64 -0.60
N MET A 41 -2.79 -3.88 -1.36
CA MET A 41 -3.25 -2.79 -2.23
C MET A 41 -3.85 -3.29 -3.55
N SER A 42 -3.41 -4.46 -4.04
CA SER A 42 -3.85 -5.10 -5.28
C SER A 42 -5.21 -5.78 -5.17
N VAL A 43 -5.81 -5.85 -3.98
CA VAL A 43 -7.15 -6.40 -3.83
C VAL A 43 -8.20 -5.42 -4.38
N SER A 44 -8.67 -5.72 -5.59
CA SER A 44 -9.79 -5.01 -6.19
C SER A 44 -11.06 -5.18 -5.37
N PRO A 45 -11.81 -4.09 -5.12
CA PRO A 45 -13.09 -4.18 -4.45
C PRO A 45 -14.12 -4.86 -5.38
N PRO A 46 -15.17 -5.49 -4.83
CA PRO A 46 -16.13 -6.31 -5.60
C PRO A 46 -16.92 -5.56 -6.69
N TRP A 47 -16.84 -4.22 -6.71
CA TRP A 47 -17.43 -3.39 -7.76
C TRP A 47 -16.47 -3.13 -8.94
N ALA A 48 -15.21 -3.58 -8.85
CA ALA A 48 -14.15 -3.39 -9.84
C ALA A 48 -13.35 -4.69 -10.10
N ASP A 49 -14.02 -5.85 -10.08
CA ASP A 49 -13.40 -7.17 -10.29
C ASP A 49 -12.67 -7.31 -11.64
N SER A 50 -13.04 -6.51 -12.64
CA SER A 50 -12.40 -6.54 -13.97
C SER A 50 -11.14 -5.67 -14.08
N LEU A 51 -10.72 -5.00 -13.00
CA LEU A 51 -9.50 -4.19 -13.01
C LEU A 51 -8.39 -4.94 -12.27
N GLU A 52 -7.41 -5.45 -13.02
CA GLU A 52 -6.18 -5.99 -12.44
C GLU A 52 -5.38 -4.84 -11.83
N LEU A 53 -5.54 -4.65 -10.52
CA LEU A 53 -4.68 -3.74 -9.78
C LEU A 53 -3.30 -4.37 -9.62
N ARG A 54 -2.30 -3.71 -10.18
CA ARG A 54 -0.91 -3.98 -9.87
C ARG A 54 -0.41 -2.82 -9.02
N ALA A 55 -0.22 -3.07 -7.74
CA ALA A 55 0.57 -2.18 -6.90
C ALA A 55 2.05 -2.56 -7.09
N ASP A 56 2.92 -1.57 -7.19
CA ASP A 56 4.37 -1.77 -7.16
C ASP A 56 4.95 -0.75 -6.19
N GLY A 57 6.07 -1.09 -5.57
CA GLY A 57 6.66 -0.27 -4.53
C GLY A 57 8.10 -0.65 -4.24
N PHE A 58 8.69 0.04 -3.28
CA PHE A 58 10.01 -0.28 -2.77
C PHE A 58 10.08 0.05 -1.28
N ASP A 59 10.82 -0.76 -0.52
CA ASP A 59 11.14 -0.47 0.87
C ASP A 59 12.48 0.27 0.92
N THR A 60 12.57 1.23 1.84
CA THR A 60 13.83 1.89 2.12
C THR A 60 13.84 2.33 3.57
N ASN A 61 14.97 2.12 4.24
CA ASN A 61 15.19 2.62 5.59
C ASN A 61 15.32 4.15 5.65
N PHE A 62 15.47 4.81 4.49
CA PHE A 62 15.62 6.25 4.39
C PHE A 62 14.87 6.78 3.17
N TYR A 63 14.12 7.86 3.36
CA TYR A 63 13.54 8.63 2.26
C TYR A 63 14.66 9.12 1.34
N LYS A 64 14.80 8.53 0.15
CA LYS A 64 15.73 8.99 -0.89
C LYS A 64 15.03 10.05 -1.72
N LYS A 65 15.48 11.29 -1.55
CA LYS A 65 15.13 12.41 -2.40
C LYS A 65 16.10 12.43 -3.58
N ASP A 66 15.70 11.85 -4.71
CA ASP A 66 16.21 12.21 -6.03
C ASP A 66 15.21 13.17 -6.70
#